data_AF-A0A0R3PBC0-F1
#
_entry.id   AF-A0A0R3PBC0-F1
#
_cell.length_a   1.000
_cell.length_b   1.000
_cell.length_c   1.000
_cell.angle_alpha   90.00
_cell.angle_beta   90.00
_cell.angle_gamma   90.00
#
_symmetry.space_group_name_H-M   'P 1'
#
loop_
_entity.id
_entity.type
_entity.pdbx_description
1 polymer ?
#
loop_
_entity_poly.entity_id
_entity_poly.type
_entity_poly.pdbx_seq_one_letter_code
_entity_poly.pdbx_strand_id
1 'polypeptide(L)'
;MCHISLEQLFYKSDLMYPIAVLNSLVQSATGIYLNNQDGERNSWVLTRRFFYSDCVSYASEVPGSIRYAKDIHFHVELSETRDGSIFPPYLRVVYAETNHNRRYIYIYIYIYIYIYPSNGFIEGLFVAVADVFCIFNRFVPIENFVSSSKYTHFLKTFSWGRRSGKASLLDTHTAIQFVLFEFSVLGDVFLVVLAAMSCWITFAYKLQRYPFYNMLNERQEWVIMAYIIATLCLKFIALIHTIIHMVLQETFFIDWERSQIIELGHPASRDVSKDRKELPVVVWRTYLVANEWAELSCVRATCVSLQLCIVLMLLEAFDFMRFSIVQPGFGDATKLTRFAVVIFFYLVVGFLQWILGIAVVERMITDPFRNFIDLCSVANISVIALTHPLHGYYIHGRSVHGRADTGMAEMNEFLQKERDDLCGFRGLENSSHLQTFSINLPMAFRSRYDEIMSQIRNISFQVRMSGSDHTTAKIATIARIHEQMNKFLREMVEHSITDVDYVIRDRSFVEALLDIELTDTSHTGDFLRDSSEVGFSNCFLYGREWAHLSFEAMLFVVSYLLFDSLTLAAAIVFCVSRIISEITSLLFINHLVKGSLVDHRFLI
;
A
#
# COMPACT_ATOMS: atom_id res chain seq x y z
N MET A 1 -15.10 30.04 10.41
CA MET A 1 -15.74 31.26 9.89
C MET A 1 -15.34 31.42 8.44
N CYS A 2 -16.29 31.37 7.50
CA CYS A 2 -16.02 31.68 6.10
C CYS A 2 -16.37 33.17 5.90
N HIS A 3 -15.37 34.05 5.84
CA HIS A 3 -15.60 35.44 5.44
C HIS A 3 -15.73 35.48 3.92
N ILE A 4 -16.97 35.37 3.44
CA ILE A 4 -17.32 35.72 2.07
C ILE A 4 -17.27 37.25 1.99
N SER A 5 -16.46 37.80 1.08
CA SER A 5 -16.52 39.23 0.79
C SER A 5 -17.91 39.54 0.22
N LEU A 6 -18.72 40.28 0.99
CA LEU A 6 -20.06 40.72 0.60
C LEU A 6 -20.04 41.51 -0.72
N GLU A 7 -18.91 42.13 -1.07
CA GLU A 7 -18.77 42.81 -2.36
C GLU A 7 -19.04 41.86 -3.53
N GLN A 8 -18.56 40.61 -3.49
CA GLN A 8 -18.68 39.71 -4.63
C GLN A 8 -20.10 39.15 -4.85
N LEU A 9 -20.95 39.13 -3.82
CA LEU A 9 -22.33 38.64 -3.92
C LEU A 9 -23.29 39.67 -4.56
N PHE A 10 -22.96 40.96 -4.51
CA PHE A 10 -23.90 42.02 -4.89
C PHE A 10 -23.43 42.93 -6.05
N TYR A 11 -22.20 42.79 -6.56
CA TYR A 11 -21.61 43.75 -7.50
C TYR A 11 -21.86 43.51 -9.00
N LYS A 12 -22.76 42.60 -9.42
CA LYS A 12 -22.91 42.31 -10.86
C LYS A 12 -23.86 43.25 -11.62
N SER A 13 -24.42 44.26 -10.96
CA SER A 13 -25.21 45.34 -11.58
C SER A 13 -25.48 46.40 -10.51
N ASP A 14 -25.66 47.67 -10.88
CA ASP A 14 -26.04 48.81 -10.00
C ASP A 14 -27.39 48.66 -9.23
N LEU A 15 -27.84 47.44 -9.00
CA LEU A 15 -29.06 47.07 -8.30
C LEU A 15 -28.70 46.54 -6.90
N MET A 16 -28.72 47.44 -5.91
CA MET A 16 -28.71 47.03 -4.50
C MET A 16 -30.01 46.29 -4.18
N TYR A 17 -29.92 44.99 -3.87
CA TYR A 17 -31.07 44.22 -3.43
C TYR A 17 -31.44 44.60 -1.99
N PRO A 18 -32.71 44.96 -1.70
CA PRO A 18 -33.12 45.31 -0.35
C PRO A 18 -33.10 44.07 0.54
N ILE A 19 -32.22 44.08 1.55
CA ILE A 19 -32.15 43.02 2.57
C ILE A 19 -33.25 43.26 3.60
N ALA A 20 -34.03 42.23 3.91
CA ALA A 20 -35.07 42.30 4.94
C ALA A 20 -34.46 42.33 6.34
N VAL A 21 -35.05 43.07 7.27
CA VAL A 21 -34.54 43.23 8.64
C VAL A 21 -35.57 42.74 9.65
N LEU A 22 -35.25 41.65 10.34
CA LEU A 22 -35.96 41.12 11.49
C LEU A 22 -35.51 41.89 12.75
N ASN A 23 -36.31 42.89 13.11
CA ASN A 23 -36.03 43.76 14.25
C ASN A 23 -36.74 43.25 15.51
N SER A 24 -36.01 42.98 16.60
CA SER A 24 -36.58 42.50 17.86
C SER A 24 -37.56 43.47 18.53
N LEU A 25 -37.54 44.75 18.15
CA LEU A 25 -38.34 45.84 18.73
C LEU A 25 -39.72 46.03 18.10
N VAL A 26 -40.07 45.28 17.06
CA VAL A 26 -41.36 45.49 16.38
C VAL A 26 -42.49 45.12 17.33
N GLN A 27 -43.29 46.12 17.71
CA GLN A 27 -44.45 45.96 18.59
C GLN A 27 -45.76 45.94 17.79
N SER A 28 -46.69 45.10 18.23
CA SER A 28 -48.10 45.17 17.83
C SER A 28 -48.76 46.40 18.45
N ALA A 29 -49.92 46.80 17.93
CA ALA A 29 -50.78 47.83 18.53
C ALA A 29 -51.18 47.52 19.99
N THR A 30 -51.08 46.25 20.40
CA THR A 30 -51.33 45.77 21.78
C THR A 30 -50.08 45.81 22.69
N GLY A 31 -48.95 46.36 22.22
CA GLY A 31 -47.71 46.51 23.00
C GLY A 31 -46.84 45.24 23.09
N ILE A 32 -47.20 44.18 22.36
CA ILE A 32 -46.47 42.90 22.35
C ILE A 32 -45.37 42.93 21.30
N TYR A 33 -44.15 42.51 21.66
CA TYR A 33 -43.04 42.33 20.71
C TYR A 33 -43.27 41.12 19.80
N LEU A 34 -43.54 41.37 18.53
CA LEU A 34 -43.91 40.36 17.54
C LEU A 34 -42.74 39.44 17.17
N ASN A 35 -41.51 39.99 17.15
CA ASN A 35 -40.31 39.28 16.70
C ASN A 35 -39.46 38.70 17.84
N ASN A 36 -39.95 38.74 19.09
CA ASN A 36 -39.25 38.26 20.28
C ASN A 36 -39.89 37.00 20.89
N GLN A 37 -41.01 36.52 20.32
CA GLN A 37 -41.58 35.22 20.65
C GLN A 37 -40.87 34.14 19.82
N ASP A 38 -40.68 32.94 20.36
CA ASP A 38 -40.21 31.75 19.64
C ASP A 38 -41.27 31.30 18.61
N GLY A 39 -41.64 32.20 17.69
CA GLY A 39 -42.66 32.01 16.68
C GLY A 39 -42.08 31.43 15.39
N GLU A 40 -42.88 30.58 14.75
CA GLU A 40 -42.59 30.04 13.42
C GLU A 40 -42.28 31.17 12.42
N ARG A 41 -41.38 30.89 11.47
CA ARG A 41 -40.87 31.84 10.47
C ARG A 41 -41.96 32.62 9.72
N ASN A 42 -43.15 32.05 9.60
CA ASN A 42 -44.32 32.64 8.95
C ASN A 42 -44.93 33.83 9.72
N SER A 43 -44.61 33.98 11.00
CA SER A 43 -45.13 35.05 11.87
C SER A 43 -44.23 36.30 11.93
N TRP A 44 -43.08 36.27 11.26
CA TRP A 44 -42.08 37.34 11.34
C TRP A 44 -42.53 38.61 10.61
N VAL A 45 -42.40 39.75 11.29
CA VAL A 45 -42.61 41.06 10.68
C VAL A 45 -41.26 41.63 10.27
N LEU A 46 -41.01 41.61 8.96
CA LEU A 46 -39.78 42.11 8.36
C LEU A 46 -39.87 43.61 8.06
N THR A 47 -38.82 44.33 8.41
CA THR A 47 -38.66 45.77 8.21
C THR A 47 -37.54 46.05 7.20
N ARG A 48 -37.42 47.29 6.71
CA ARG A 48 -36.32 47.70 5.82
C ARG A 48 -35.35 48.69 6.47
N ARG A 49 -35.73 49.23 7.62
CA ARG A 49 -34.99 50.24 8.35
C ARG A 49 -34.84 49.77 9.78
N PHE A 50 -33.67 49.98 10.32
CA PHE A 50 -33.36 49.75 11.72
C PHE A 50 -32.52 50.92 12.20
N PHE A 51 -32.57 51.17 13.49
CA PHE A 51 -31.79 52.23 14.11
C PHE A 51 -30.52 51.62 14.71
N TYR A 52 -29.39 52.31 14.58
CA TYR A 52 -28.16 51.86 15.21
C TYR A 52 -28.15 52.19 16.71
N SER A 53 -28.60 53.40 17.04
CA SER A 53 -28.79 53.86 18.41
C SER A 53 -29.98 54.81 18.50
N ASP A 54 -30.64 54.84 19.65
CA ASP A 54 -31.78 55.69 19.95
C ASP A 54 -31.72 56.14 21.43
N CYS A 55 -32.26 57.31 21.75
CA CYS A 55 -32.28 57.88 23.10
C CYS A 55 -33.58 57.56 23.85
N VAL A 56 -34.37 56.60 23.34
CA VAL A 56 -35.69 56.23 23.85
C VAL A 56 -35.66 54.82 24.44
N SER A 57 -35.98 54.68 25.73
CA SER A 57 -36.04 53.40 26.46
C SER A 57 -37.40 52.69 26.34
N TYR A 58 -37.44 51.39 26.65
CA TYR A 58 -38.64 50.56 26.68
C TYR A 58 -39.60 50.93 27.81
N ALA A 59 -39.05 51.48 28.91
CA ALA A 59 -39.80 52.00 30.01
C ALA A 59 -39.83 53.53 29.89
N SER A 60 -41.03 54.10 29.80
CA SER A 60 -41.23 55.54 29.75
C SER A 60 -40.49 56.23 30.90
N GLU A 61 -39.74 57.29 30.54
CA GLU A 61 -39.26 58.38 31.41
C GLU A 61 -38.06 58.14 32.34
N VAL A 62 -37.05 57.34 31.98
CA VAL A 62 -35.71 57.51 32.59
C VAL A 62 -34.81 58.37 31.67
N PRO A 63 -34.57 59.65 31.99
CA PRO A 63 -33.67 60.49 31.21
C PRO A 63 -32.24 59.95 31.29
N GLY A 64 -31.63 59.66 30.14
CA GLY A 64 -30.22 59.25 30.04
C GLY A 64 -29.95 57.78 29.67
N SER A 65 -30.98 57.02 29.29
CA SER A 65 -30.81 55.67 28.73
C SER A 65 -30.59 55.74 27.21
N ILE A 66 -29.51 55.10 26.72
CA ILE A 66 -29.23 54.95 25.29
C ILE A 66 -29.54 53.51 24.91
N ARG A 67 -30.42 53.34 23.94
CA ARG A 67 -30.66 52.07 23.26
C ARG A 67 -29.71 51.95 22.09
N TYR A 68 -29.15 50.77 21.88
CA TYR A 68 -28.28 50.50 20.74
C TYR A 68 -28.49 49.09 20.21
N ALA A 69 -28.16 48.90 18.94
CA ALA A 69 -28.09 47.58 18.32
C ALA A 69 -26.93 46.82 18.96
N LYS A 70 -27.26 45.85 19.82
CA LYS A 70 -26.28 45.07 20.56
C LYS A 70 -25.64 44.03 19.66
N ASP A 71 -26.48 43.24 18.98
CA ASP A 71 -26.06 42.15 18.12
C ASP A 71 -26.78 42.27 16.77
N ILE A 72 -26.02 42.25 15.67
CA ILE A 72 -26.54 42.27 14.29
C ILE A 72 -26.10 40.98 13.62
N HIS A 73 -27.03 40.08 13.32
CA HIS A 73 -26.78 38.79 12.66
C HIS A 73 -27.23 38.86 11.19
N PHE A 74 -26.41 38.39 10.27
CA PHE A 74 -26.77 38.29 8.86
C PHE A 74 -27.02 36.83 8.47
N HIS A 75 -28.27 36.46 8.21
CA HIS A 75 -28.66 35.10 7.90
C HIS A 75 -28.74 34.87 6.39
N VAL A 76 -28.03 33.84 5.92
CA VAL A 76 -28.11 33.33 4.55
C VAL A 76 -28.33 31.83 4.64
N GLU A 77 -29.41 31.33 4.06
CA GLU A 77 -29.76 29.91 4.09
C GLU A 77 -29.77 29.35 2.66
N LEU A 78 -29.21 28.16 2.48
CA LEU A 78 -29.24 27.47 1.19
C LEU A 78 -30.61 26.82 1.00
N SER A 79 -31.14 26.85 -0.23
CA SER A 79 -32.37 26.12 -0.55
C SER A 79 -32.07 24.64 -0.73
N GLU A 80 -32.76 23.77 -0.01
CA GLU A 80 -32.60 22.31 -0.14
C GLU A 80 -33.20 21.74 -1.43
N THR A 81 -34.14 22.45 -2.06
CA THR A 81 -34.91 21.93 -3.20
C THR A 81 -34.28 22.24 -4.56
N ARG A 82 -33.36 23.21 -4.62
CA ARG A 82 -32.75 23.64 -5.88
C ARG A 82 -31.29 24.04 -5.68
N ASP A 83 -30.40 23.24 -6.25
CA ASP A 83 -28.96 23.44 -6.21
C ASP A 83 -28.57 24.85 -6.68
N GLY A 84 -27.67 25.47 -5.91
CA GLY A 84 -27.13 26.81 -6.21
C GLY A 84 -28.09 27.97 -5.92
N SER A 85 -29.24 27.73 -5.29
CA SER A 85 -30.14 28.80 -4.86
C SER A 85 -30.09 29.03 -3.35
N ILE A 86 -30.18 30.29 -2.95
CA ILE A 86 -30.29 30.71 -1.54
C ILE A 86 -31.70 31.21 -1.27
N PHE A 87 -32.18 31.02 -0.05
CA PHE A 87 -33.31 31.79 0.44
C PHE A 87 -32.92 33.27 0.53
N PRO A 88 -33.88 34.20 0.34
CA PRO A 88 -33.61 35.62 0.47
C PRO A 88 -32.93 35.93 1.82
N PRO A 89 -31.73 36.55 1.81
CA PRO A 89 -31.00 36.82 3.04
C PRO A 89 -31.73 37.87 3.88
N TYR A 90 -31.61 37.76 5.21
CA TYR A 90 -32.20 38.73 6.13
C TYR A 90 -31.25 39.05 7.30
N LEU A 91 -31.39 40.26 7.83
CA LEU A 91 -30.64 40.77 8.97
C LEU A 91 -31.49 40.62 10.24
N ARG A 92 -30.99 39.97 11.28
CA ARG A 92 -31.63 39.95 12.61
C ARG A 92 -30.90 40.93 13.53
N VAL A 93 -31.63 41.91 14.06
CA VAL A 93 -31.07 42.93 14.95
C VAL A 93 -31.66 42.77 16.34
N VAL A 94 -30.79 42.60 17.33
CA VAL A 94 -31.12 42.52 18.75
C VAL A 94 -30.64 43.79 19.43
N TYR A 95 -31.54 44.41 20.19
CA TYR A 95 -31.29 45.68 20.87
C TYR A 95 -31.05 45.51 22.36
N ALA A 96 -30.20 46.36 22.93
CA ALA A 96 -30.00 46.48 24.37
C ALA A 96 -29.98 47.95 24.80
N GLU A 97 -30.15 48.17 26.11
CA GLU A 97 -30.16 49.51 26.71
C GLU A 97 -29.01 49.65 27.71
N THR A 98 -28.42 50.85 27.77
CA THR A 98 -27.40 51.18 28.77
C THR A 98 -27.62 52.58 29.32
N ASN A 99 -27.23 52.78 30.58
CA ASN A 99 -27.28 54.08 31.23
C ASN A 99 -26.05 54.92 30.86
N HIS A 100 -26.21 56.25 30.83
CA HIS A 100 -25.23 57.28 30.42
C HIS A 100 -23.81 57.22 31.04
N ASN A 101 -23.55 56.35 32.02
CA ASN A 101 -22.26 56.26 32.74
C ASN A 101 -21.15 55.50 31.99
N ARG A 102 -21.43 54.87 30.84
CA ARG A 102 -20.39 54.21 30.03
C ARG A 102 -19.92 55.12 28.89
N ARG A 103 -18.67 55.60 28.96
CA ARG A 103 -18.02 56.48 27.94
C ARG A 103 -17.82 55.82 26.57
N TYR A 104 -17.80 54.49 26.51
CA TYR A 104 -17.63 53.73 25.28
C TYR A 104 -18.59 52.54 25.28
N ILE A 105 -19.40 52.42 24.24
CA ILE A 105 -20.21 51.24 23.95
C ILE A 105 -19.55 50.55 22.77
N TYR A 106 -18.94 49.39 23.00
CA TYR A 106 -18.41 48.55 21.93
C TYR A 106 -19.56 47.74 21.35
N ILE A 107 -19.85 47.96 20.08
CA ILE A 107 -20.84 47.18 19.33
C ILE A 107 -20.06 46.17 18.51
N TYR A 108 -20.29 44.89 18.81
CA TYR A 108 -19.70 43.80 18.06
C TYR A 108 -20.68 43.40 16.96
N ILE A 109 -20.32 43.67 15.71
CA ILE A 109 -21.08 43.17 14.57
C ILE A 109 -20.62 41.73 14.33
N TYR A 110 -21.45 40.77 14.75
CA TYR A 110 -21.18 39.36 14.49
C TYR A 110 -21.89 38.90 13.22
N ILE A 111 -21.16 38.84 12.11
CA ILE A 111 -21.66 38.25 10.87
C ILE A 111 -21.61 36.72 11.01
N TYR A 112 -22.72 36.11 11.42
CA TYR A 112 -22.88 34.66 11.44
C TYR A 112 -23.57 34.17 10.16
N ILE A 113 -22.79 33.68 9.21
CA ILE A 113 -23.34 33.01 8.03
C ILE A 113 -23.76 31.59 8.44
N TYR A 114 -25.05 31.38 8.68
CA TYR A 114 -25.63 30.08 8.99
C TYR A 114 -25.88 29.27 7.72
N ILE A 115 -24.84 28.62 7.22
CA ILE A 115 -24.98 27.61 6.16
C ILE A 115 -25.47 26.32 6.83
N TYR A 116 -26.76 26.00 6.70
CA TYR A 116 -27.28 24.72 7.16
C TYR A 116 -26.63 23.61 6.33
N PRO A 117 -25.92 22.65 6.96
CA PRO A 117 -25.25 21.60 6.23
C PRO A 117 -26.29 20.64 5.66
N SER A 118 -26.35 20.54 4.34
CA SER A 118 -27.02 19.40 3.70
C SER A 118 -26.29 18.11 4.10
N ASN A 119 -27.03 17.06 4.50
CA ASN A 119 -26.48 15.71 4.71
C ASN A 119 -25.76 15.14 3.47
N GLY A 120 -25.95 15.77 2.30
CA GLY A 120 -25.34 15.40 1.03
C GLY A 120 -23.81 15.27 1.01
N PHE A 121 -23.06 15.88 1.94
CA PHE A 121 -21.61 15.63 2.00
C PHE A 121 -21.29 14.20 2.44
N ILE A 122 -21.93 13.72 3.52
CA ILE A 122 -21.66 12.37 4.04
C ILE A 122 -22.19 11.33 3.07
N GLU A 123 -23.37 11.57 2.51
CA GLU A 123 -23.94 10.73 1.45
C GLU A 123 -23.05 10.72 0.21
N GLY A 124 -22.55 11.88 -0.23
CA GLY A 124 -21.63 12.00 -1.35
C GLY A 124 -20.29 11.32 -1.11
N LEU A 125 -19.73 11.40 0.10
CA LEU A 125 -18.53 10.65 0.49
C LEU A 125 -18.78 9.15 0.46
N PHE A 126 -19.91 8.69 1.02
CA PHE A 126 -20.28 7.28 0.99
C PHE A 126 -20.47 6.77 -0.45
N VAL A 127 -21.16 7.54 -1.29
CA VAL A 127 -21.33 7.24 -2.72
C VAL A 127 -19.99 7.23 -3.43
N ALA A 128 -19.10 8.20 -3.21
CA ALA A 128 -17.78 8.22 -3.82
C ALA A 128 -16.93 7.02 -3.40
N VAL A 129 -16.95 6.65 -2.12
CA VAL A 129 -16.31 5.43 -1.62
C VAL A 129 -16.91 4.20 -2.28
N ALA A 130 -18.23 4.09 -2.37
CA ALA A 130 -18.92 2.97 -2.98
C ALA A 130 -18.66 2.88 -4.49
N ASP A 131 -18.64 4.01 -5.19
CA ASP A 131 -18.37 4.11 -6.62
C ASP A 131 -16.92 3.78 -6.92
N VAL A 132 -15.95 4.34 -6.19
CA VAL A 132 -14.52 4.01 -6.36
C VAL A 132 -14.25 2.57 -5.94
N PHE A 133 -14.86 2.09 -4.86
CA PHE A 133 -14.84 0.66 -4.53
C PHE A 133 -15.38 -0.15 -5.70
N CYS A 134 -16.51 0.26 -6.28
CA CYS A 134 -17.05 -0.37 -7.48
C CYS A 134 -16.21 -0.18 -8.72
N ILE A 135 -15.35 0.84 -8.86
CA ILE A 135 -14.41 1.07 -9.97
C ILE A 135 -13.13 0.28 -9.80
N PHE A 136 -12.59 0.15 -8.59
CA PHE A 136 -11.55 -0.82 -8.27
C PHE A 136 -12.08 -2.24 -8.53
N ASN A 137 -13.32 -2.49 -8.11
CA ASN A 137 -14.16 -3.60 -8.54
C ASN A 137 -14.87 -3.32 -9.88
N ARG A 138 -14.35 -2.41 -10.73
CA ARG A 138 -14.73 -2.28 -12.13
C ARG A 138 -13.49 -2.24 -13.07
N PHE A 139 -12.86 -1.14 -13.41
CA PHE A 139 -11.93 -1.08 -14.55
C PHE A 139 -10.63 -0.39 -14.15
N VAL A 140 -9.46 -1.01 -14.38
CA VAL A 140 -8.24 -0.31 -14.80
C VAL A 140 -7.39 -1.25 -15.68
N PRO A 141 -7.24 -0.98 -16.99
CA PRO A 141 -6.22 -1.57 -17.84
C PRO A 141 -5.16 -0.51 -18.17
N ILE A 142 -4.17 -0.33 -17.31
CA ILE A 142 -2.88 0.30 -17.66
C ILE A 142 -1.82 -0.47 -16.88
N GLU A 143 -0.98 -1.19 -17.62
CA GLU A 143 0.10 -2.00 -17.08
C GLU A 143 1.08 -1.11 -16.30
N ASN A 144 1.52 -1.60 -15.13
CA ASN A 144 2.65 -1.15 -14.30
C ASN A 144 2.43 -0.33 -13.02
N PHE A 145 1.23 -0.11 -12.47
CA PHE A 145 1.17 0.55 -11.14
C PHE A 145 0.27 -0.06 -10.05
N VAL A 146 -0.80 -0.79 -10.34
CA VAL A 146 -1.61 -1.38 -9.26
C VAL A 146 -2.24 -2.68 -9.73
N SER A 147 -1.97 -3.76 -9.01
CA SER A 147 -2.62 -5.05 -9.21
C SER A 147 -4.15 -4.94 -9.06
N SER A 148 -4.80 -5.09 -10.21
CA SER A 148 -6.06 -5.76 -10.51
C SER A 148 -7.43 -5.08 -10.23
N SER A 149 -8.35 -5.44 -11.14
CA SER A 149 -9.61 -4.82 -11.54
C SER A 149 -10.80 -5.72 -11.21
N LYS A 150 -12.00 -5.12 -11.17
CA LYS A 150 -13.36 -5.71 -11.31
C LYS A 150 -13.86 -6.70 -10.24
N TYR A 151 -13.01 -7.62 -9.79
CA TYR A 151 -13.36 -8.73 -8.89
C TYR A 151 -12.15 -9.10 -8.02
N THR A 152 -11.39 -8.11 -7.58
CA THR A 152 -10.02 -8.29 -7.11
C THR A 152 -9.91 -9.25 -5.95
N HIS A 153 -10.79 -9.17 -4.94
CA HIS A 153 -10.71 -10.08 -3.79
C HIS A 153 -11.29 -11.44 -4.12
N PHE A 154 -12.40 -11.52 -4.85
CA PHE A 154 -12.94 -12.82 -5.23
C PHE A 154 -11.97 -13.59 -6.15
N LEU A 155 -11.35 -12.91 -7.12
CA LEU A 155 -10.34 -13.50 -8.00
C LEU A 155 -9.02 -13.76 -7.26
N LYS A 156 -8.56 -12.87 -6.37
CA LYS A 156 -7.37 -13.12 -5.54
C LYS A 156 -7.61 -14.28 -4.58
N THR A 157 -8.78 -14.37 -3.95
CA THR A 157 -9.17 -15.49 -3.08
C THR A 157 -9.36 -16.77 -3.89
N PHE A 158 -9.94 -16.69 -5.09
CA PHE A 158 -10.11 -17.82 -6.00
C PHE A 158 -8.75 -18.35 -6.48
N SER A 159 -7.91 -17.47 -7.01
CA SER A 159 -6.53 -17.78 -7.41
C SER A 159 -5.73 -18.30 -6.22
N TRP A 160 -5.79 -17.65 -5.06
CA TRP A 160 -5.18 -18.14 -3.82
C TRP A 160 -5.64 -19.56 -3.46
N GLY A 161 -6.94 -19.84 -3.57
CA GLY A 161 -7.52 -21.16 -3.33
C GLY A 161 -6.96 -22.22 -4.27
N ARG A 162 -6.87 -21.89 -5.57
CA ARG A 162 -6.26 -22.75 -6.61
C ARG A 162 -4.77 -22.97 -6.38
N ARG A 163 -4.01 -21.89 -6.18
CA ARG A 163 -2.58 -21.88 -5.85
C ARG A 163 -2.27 -22.65 -4.55
N SER A 164 -3.26 -22.78 -3.66
CA SER A 164 -3.17 -23.57 -2.43
C SER A 164 -3.66 -25.01 -2.55
N GLY A 165 -4.12 -25.45 -3.73
CA GLY A 165 -4.62 -26.81 -3.95
C GLY A 165 -5.94 -27.14 -3.25
N LYS A 166 -6.73 -26.12 -2.89
CA LYS A 166 -8.01 -26.32 -2.20
C LYS A 166 -9.13 -26.56 -3.20
N ALA A 167 -9.77 -27.72 -3.08
CA ALA A 167 -10.90 -28.11 -3.94
C ALA A 167 -12.21 -27.36 -3.65
N SER A 168 -12.37 -26.75 -2.46
CA SER A 168 -13.57 -26.01 -2.07
C SER A 168 -13.26 -24.54 -1.74
N LEU A 169 -14.03 -23.63 -2.33
CA LEU A 169 -13.97 -22.20 -2.09
C LEU A 169 -14.62 -21.79 -0.75
N LEU A 170 -15.42 -22.67 -0.13
CA LEU A 170 -16.20 -22.40 1.08
C LEU A 170 -15.52 -22.96 2.36
N ASP A 171 -14.20 -22.86 2.45
CA ASP A 171 -13.43 -23.22 3.64
C ASP A 171 -13.23 -21.98 4.56
N THR A 172 -13.18 -22.19 5.88
CA THR A 172 -12.97 -21.12 6.88
C THR A 172 -11.68 -20.34 6.60
N HIS A 173 -10.62 -21.03 6.19
CA HIS A 173 -9.36 -20.38 5.82
C HIS A 173 -9.52 -19.49 4.58
N THR A 174 -10.28 -19.93 3.57
CA THR A 174 -10.55 -19.15 2.36
C THR A 174 -11.39 -17.91 2.70
N ALA A 175 -12.34 -18.04 3.63
CA ALA A 175 -13.12 -16.91 4.14
C ALA A 175 -12.26 -15.88 4.90
N ILE A 176 -11.32 -16.34 5.73
CA ILE A 176 -10.36 -15.43 6.41
C ILE A 176 -9.51 -14.70 5.39
N GLN A 177 -8.98 -15.40 4.38
CA GLN A 177 -8.18 -14.79 3.32
C GLN A 177 -8.97 -13.77 2.53
N PHE A 178 -10.23 -14.07 2.22
CA PHE A 178 -11.15 -13.12 1.59
C PHE A 178 -11.27 -11.82 2.39
N VAL A 179 -11.53 -11.90 3.70
CA VAL A 179 -11.64 -10.73 4.57
C VAL A 179 -10.33 -9.93 4.62
N LEU A 180 -9.17 -10.59 4.65
CA LEU A 180 -7.87 -9.90 4.65
C LEU A 180 -7.60 -9.19 3.32
N PHE A 181 -7.94 -9.80 2.18
CA PHE A 181 -7.85 -9.14 0.88
C PHE A 181 -8.82 -7.95 0.76
N GLU A 182 -10.03 -8.06 1.31
CA GLU A 182 -10.98 -6.95 1.39
C GLU A 182 -10.42 -5.77 2.20
N PHE A 183 -9.77 -6.02 3.34
CA PHE A 183 -9.14 -4.94 4.12
C PHE A 183 -8.04 -4.21 3.34
N SER A 184 -7.24 -4.96 2.57
CA SER A 184 -6.20 -4.35 1.73
C SER A 184 -6.78 -3.35 0.74
N VAL A 185 -7.80 -3.75 -0.01
CA VAL A 185 -8.36 -2.90 -1.06
C VAL A 185 -9.28 -1.83 -0.50
N LEU A 186 -10.01 -2.09 0.58
CA LEU A 186 -10.73 -1.03 1.28
C LEU A 186 -9.77 0.07 1.74
N GLY A 187 -8.59 -0.31 2.24
CA GLY A 187 -7.52 0.63 2.57
C GLY A 187 -7.02 1.42 1.34
N ASP A 188 -6.86 0.78 0.18
CA ASP A 188 -6.51 1.46 -1.07
C ASP A 188 -7.58 2.44 -1.54
N VAL A 189 -8.84 2.02 -1.52
CA VAL A 189 -9.98 2.84 -1.93
C VAL A 189 -10.11 4.06 -1.03
N PHE A 190 -10.02 3.88 0.29
CA PHE A 190 -10.06 5.01 1.20
C PHE A 190 -8.89 5.96 0.97
N LEU A 191 -7.66 5.45 0.80
CA LEU A 191 -6.50 6.29 0.50
C LEU A 191 -6.73 7.13 -0.76
N VAL A 192 -7.17 6.52 -1.86
CA VAL A 192 -7.37 7.21 -3.14
C VAL A 192 -8.51 8.23 -3.06
N VAL A 193 -9.66 7.84 -2.51
CA VAL A 193 -10.82 8.74 -2.40
C VAL A 193 -10.50 9.93 -1.50
N LEU A 194 -9.94 9.67 -0.31
CA LEU A 194 -9.62 10.73 0.64
C LEU A 194 -8.54 11.66 0.09
N ALA A 195 -7.46 11.12 -0.51
CA ALA A 195 -6.40 11.92 -1.10
C ALA A 195 -6.92 12.77 -2.27
N ALA A 196 -7.62 12.16 -3.23
CA ALA A 196 -8.15 12.87 -4.40
C ALA A 196 -9.16 13.94 -4.00
N MET A 197 -10.12 13.61 -3.13
CA MET A 197 -11.14 14.56 -2.65
C MET A 197 -10.51 15.71 -1.88
N SER A 198 -9.58 15.42 -0.95
CA SER A 198 -8.96 16.45 -0.12
C SER A 198 -8.07 17.39 -0.93
N CYS A 199 -7.30 16.85 -1.87
CA CYS A 199 -6.52 17.64 -2.83
C CYS A 199 -7.46 18.50 -3.70
N TRP A 200 -8.51 17.91 -4.26
CA TRP A 200 -9.47 18.63 -5.08
C TRP A 200 -10.12 19.78 -4.32
N ILE A 201 -10.70 19.52 -3.15
CA ILE A 201 -11.32 20.57 -2.31
C ILE A 201 -10.30 21.65 -1.97
N THR A 202 -9.09 21.29 -1.54
CA THR A 202 -8.07 22.26 -1.12
C THR A 202 -7.62 23.18 -2.25
N PHE A 203 -7.33 22.63 -3.43
CA PHE A 203 -6.83 23.42 -4.55
C PHE A 203 -7.97 24.09 -5.33
N ALA A 204 -9.08 23.41 -5.60
CA ALA A 204 -10.22 23.99 -6.30
C ALA A 204 -10.85 25.15 -5.51
N TYR A 205 -10.94 25.03 -4.18
CA TYR A 205 -11.36 26.14 -3.32
C TYR A 205 -10.49 27.39 -3.48
N LYS A 206 -9.18 27.22 -3.74
CA LYS A 206 -8.25 28.34 -3.95
C LYS A 206 -8.28 28.90 -5.37
N LEU A 207 -8.58 28.05 -6.35
CA LEU A 207 -8.68 28.41 -7.76
C LEU A 207 -10.01 29.10 -8.11
N GLN A 208 -11.02 29.04 -7.23
CA GLN A 208 -12.35 29.56 -7.53
C GLN A 208 -12.38 31.10 -7.60
N ARG A 209 -13.02 31.63 -8.64
CA ARG A 209 -13.32 33.08 -8.78
C ARG A 209 -14.67 33.47 -8.19
N TYR A 210 -15.58 32.51 -8.14
CA TYR A 210 -16.92 32.62 -7.56
C TYR A 210 -17.07 31.52 -6.50
N PRO A 211 -17.87 31.73 -5.43
CA PRO A 211 -17.97 30.80 -4.31
C PRO A 211 -18.80 29.55 -4.67
N PHE A 212 -18.20 28.64 -5.43
CA PHE A 212 -18.78 27.34 -5.78
C PHE A 212 -18.43 26.26 -4.75
N TYR A 213 -17.22 26.33 -4.19
CA TYR A 213 -16.72 25.38 -3.21
C TYR A 213 -16.63 26.05 -1.84
N ASN A 214 -17.16 25.37 -0.82
CA ASN A 214 -16.99 25.77 0.57
C ASN A 214 -15.99 24.84 1.26
N MET A 215 -15.23 25.38 2.21
CA MET A 215 -14.40 24.55 3.09
C MET A 215 -15.31 23.72 4.02
N LEU A 216 -14.84 22.55 4.40
CA LEU A 216 -15.59 21.64 5.27
C LEU A 216 -15.81 22.24 6.66
N ASN A 217 -16.95 21.90 7.26
CA ASN A 217 -17.23 22.23 8.64
C ASN A 217 -16.52 21.25 9.60
N GLU A 218 -16.44 21.61 10.89
CA GLU A 218 -15.75 20.80 11.90
C GLU A 218 -16.27 19.36 11.98
N ARG A 219 -17.60 19.17 11.86
CA ARG A 219 -18.21 17.83 11.90
C ARG A 219 -17.75 16.97 10.71
N GLN A 220 -17.72 17.53 9.51
CA GLN A 220 -17.27 16.86 8.29
C GLN A 220 -15.77 16.54 8.37
N GLU A 221 -14.95 17.43 8.92
CA GLU A 221 -13.53 17.17 9.14
C GLU A 221 -13.31 16.02 10.14
N TRP A 222 -14.11 15.95 11.21
CA TRP A 222 -14.04 14.82 12.14
C TRP A 222 -14.36 13.47 11.48
N VAL A 223 -15.36 13.45 10.59
CA VAL A 223 -15.68 12.25 9.80
C VAL A 223 -14.49 11.86 8.93
N ILE A 224 -13.88 12.80 8.21
CA ILE A 224 -12.69 12.52 7.39
C ILE A 224 -11.53 12.01 8.24
N MET A 225 -11.29 12.61 9.41
CA MET A 225 -10.24 12.14 10.33
C MET A 225 -10.48 10.70 10.77
N ALA A 226 -11.73 10.30 11.03
CA ALA A 226 -12.06 8.91 11.35
C ALA A 226 -11.74 7.97 10.17
N TYR A 227 -12.06 8.36 8.93
CA TYR A 227 -11.70 7.58 7.74
C TYR A 227 -10.19 7.50 7.51
N ILE A 228 -9.44 8.59 7.76
CA ILE A 228 -7.96 8.59 7.67
C ILE A 228 -7.36 7.61 8.68
N ILE A 229 -7.83 7.60 9.94
CA ILE A 229 -7.37 6.67 10.96
C ILE A 229 -7.75 5.23 10.59
N ALA A 230 -8.98 5.00 10.13
CA ALA A 230 -9.41 3.69 9.63
C ALA A 230 -8.53 3.20 8.47
N THR A 231 -8.16 4.09 7.55
CA THR A 231 -7.24 3.80 6.44
C THR A 231 -5.88 3.35 6.96
N LEU A 232 -5.30 4.04 7.94
CA LEU A 232 -4.05 3.63 8.57
C LEU A 232 -4.13 2.21 9.16
N CYS A 233 -5.22 1.91 9.89
CA CYS A 233 -5.42 0.57 10.47
C CYS A 233 -5.55 -0.51 9.39
N LEU A 234 -6.35 -0.27 8.35
CA LEU A 234 -6.51 -1.21 7.23
C LEU A 234 -5.19 -1.44 6.49
N LYS A 235 -4.41 -0.38 6.24
CA LYS A 235 -3.07 -0.46 5.63
C LYS A 235 -2.08 -1.23 6.49
N PHE A 236 -2.14 -1.09 7.81
CA PHE A 236 -1.32 -1.87 8.72
C PHE A 236 -1.66 -3.37 8.67
N ILE A 237 -2.95 -3.72 8.67
CA ILE A 237 -3.40 -5.12 8.52
C ILE A 237 -2.94 -5.69 7.18
N ALA A 238 -3.11 -4.93 6.09
CA ALA A 238 -2.68 -5.32 4.74
C ALA A 238 -1.16 -5.53 4.66
N LEU A 239 -0.38 -4.66 5.30
CA LEU A 239 1.07 -4.78 5.38
C LEU A 239 1.48 -6.06 6.11
N ILE A 240 0.90 -6.34 7.28
CA ILE A 240 1.17 -7.57 8.03
C ILE A 240 0.81 -8.81 7.20
N HIS A 241 -0.37 -8.82 6.58
CA HIS A 241 -0.80 -9.93 5.72
C HIS A 241 0.18 -10.18 4.57
N THR A 242 0.65 -9.10 3.94
CA THR A 242 1.64 -9.14 2.87
C THR A 242 3.00 -9.67 3.37
N ILE A 243 3.48 -9.23 4.53
CA ILE A 243 4.74 -9.71 5.14
C ILE A 243 4.62 -11.19 5.50
N ILE A 244 3.51 -11.63 6.08
CA ILE A 244 3.29 -13.04 6.45
C ILE A 244 3.36 -13.92 5.20
N HIS A 245 2.67 -13.54 4.11
CA HIS A 245 2.75 -14.29 2.85
C HIS A 245 4.14 -14.33 2.23
N MET A 246 4.96 -13.30 2.46
CA MET A 246 6.34 -13.27 1.97
C MET A 246 7.25 -14.17 2.81
N VAL A 247 7.13 -14.10 4.14
CA VAL A 247 7.93 -14.89 5.08
C VAL A 247 7.63 -16.39 4.98
N LEU A 248 6.37 -16.76 4.79
CA LEU A 248 5.93 -18.16 4.75
C LEU A 248 6.20 -18.87 3.42
N GLN A 249 6.90 -18.24 2.48
CA GLN A 249 7.25 -18.90 1.23
C GLN A 249 8.26 -20.03 1.48
N GLU A 250 8.10 -21.13 0.74
CA GLU A 250 9.00 -22.27 0.80
C GLU A 250 10.00 -22.16 -0.36
N THR A 251 11.28 -22.00 -0.06
CA THR A 251 12.34 -21.91 -1.07
C THR A 251 13.26 -23.12 -0.98
N PHE A 252 13.59 -23.71 -2.13
CA PHE A 252 14.56 -24.80 -2.22
C PHE A 252 15.58 -24.52 -3.32
N PHE A 253 16.84 -24.90 -3.06
CA PHE A 253 17.97 -24.71 -3.96
C PHE A 253 18.36 -26.06 -4.57
N ILE A 254 18.19 -26.20 -5.88
CA ILE A 254 18.44 -27.42 -6.63
C ILE A 254 19.88 -27.39 -7.15
N ASP A 255 20.72 -28.29 -6.64
CA ASP A 255 22.12 -28.42 -7.05
C ASP A 255 22.24 -29.43 -8.20
N TRP A 256 22.68 -28.94 -9.37
CA TRP A 256 22.88 -29.73 -10.58
C TRP A 256 24.24 -30.42 -10.64
N GLU A 257 25.15 -30.14 -9.70
CA GLU A 257 26.45 -30.77 -9.67
C GLU A 257 26.32 -32.29 -9.40
N ARG A 258 27.19 -33.07 -10.04
CA ARG A 258 27.19 -34.54 -9.99
C ARG A 258 28.38 -35.02 -9.18
N SER A 259 28.24 -36.17 -8.51
CA SER A 259 29.37 -36.82 -7.83
C SER A 259 30.47 -37.14 -8.85
N GLN A 260 31.70 -36.81 -8.51
CA GLN A 260 32.85 -37.11 -9.36
C GLN A 260 33.34 -38.53 -9.08
N ILE A 261 33.44 -39.34 -10.12
CA ILE A 261 34.00 -40.69 -10.04
C ILE A 261 35.49 -40.58 -10.31
N ILE A 262 36.31 -40.84 -9.30
CA ILE A 262 37.76 -41.01 -9.48
C ILE A 262 38.03 -42.50 -9.67
N GLU A 263 38.60 -42.85 -10.83
CA GLU A 263 39.18 -44.16 -11.08
C GLU A 263 40.60 -44.18 -10.50
N LEU A 264 40.83 -44.97 -9.45
CA LEU A 264 42.16 -45.16 -8.88
C LEU A 264 42.98 -46.02 -9.84
N GLY A 265 44.10 -45.49 -10.34
CA GLY A 265 44.97 -46.11 -11.33
C GLY A 265 45.74 -47.34 -10.80
N HIS A 266 45.04 -48.43 -10.51
CA HIS A 266 45.61 -49.74 -10.24
C HIS A 266 45.50 -50.66 -11.47
N PRO A 267 46.45 -51.57 -11.69
CA PRO A 267 46.40 -52.51 -12.80
C PRO A 267 45.14 -53.38 -12.70
N ALA A 268 44.42 -53.49 -13.81
CA ALA A 268 43.10 -54.11 -13.95
C ALA A 268 42.93 -55.38 -13.09
N SER A 269 42.35 -55.22 -11.91
CA SER A 269 41.81 -56.33 -11.15
C SER A 269 40.47 -56.74 -11.77
N ARG A 270 40.08 -58.02 -11.67
CA ARG A 270 38.84 -58.54 -12.27
C ARG A 270 37.56 -57.98 -11.62
N ASP A 271 37.66 -57.19 -10.55
CA ASP A 271 36.55 -56.52 -9.85
C ASP A 271 36.52 -55.02 -10.17
N VAL A 272 35.96 -54.67 -11.35
CA VAL A 272 35.80 -53.28 -11.84
C VAL A 272 35.00 -52.37 -10.89
N SER A 273 34.25 -52.94 -9.93
CA SER A 273 33.39 -52.21 -8.99
C SER A 273 34.10 -51.69 -7.74
N LYS A 274 35.30 -52.18 -7.38
CA LYS A 274 36.01 -51.76 -6.16
C LYS A 274 36.97 -50.59 -6.35
N ASP A 275 37.32 -50.26 -7.59
CA ASP A 275 38.35 -49.26 -7.93
C ASP A 275 37.80 -47.85 -8.21
N ARG A 276 36.48 -47.65 -8.02
CA ARG A 276 35.78 -46.37 -8.23
C ARG A 276 35.44 -45.73 -6.90
N LYS A 277 36.00 -44.55 -6.62
CA LYS A 277 35.63 -43.74 -5.47
C LYS A 277 34.78 -42.56 -5.92
N GLU A 278 33.53 -42.53 -5.49
CA GLU A 278 32.64 -41.38 -5.69
C GLU A 278 32.97 -40.30 -4.64
N LEU A 279 33.35 -39.12 -5.12
CA LEU A 279 33.47 -37.94 -4.28
C LEU A 279 32.08 -37.30 -4.10
N PRO A 280 31.71 -36.94 -2.85
CA PRO A 280 30.45 -36.26 -2.59
C PRO A 280 30.47 -34.86 -3.21
N VAL A 281 29.29 -34.38 -3.60
CA VAL A 281 29.10 -33.03 -4.11
C VAL A 281 29.37 -32.01 -3.01
N VAL A 282 30.10 -30.94 -3.35
CA VAL A 282 30.41 -29.86 -2.41
C VAL A 282 29.23 -28.89 -2.30
N VAL A 283 28.85 -28.52 -1.08
CA VAL A 283 27.62 -27.75 -0.77
C VAL A 283 27.81 -26.22 -0.76
N TRP A 284 29.03 -25.70 -0.90
CA TRP A 284 29.33 -24.27 -0.74
C TRP A 284 28.53 -23.36 -1.69
N ARG A 285 28.25 -23.85 -2.90
CA ARG A 285 27.45 -23.13 -3.91
C ARG A 285 26.04 -22.87 -3.41
N THR A 286 25.43 -23.87 -2.77
CA THR A 286 24.09 -23.76 -2.16
C THR A 286 24.09 -22.71 -1.07
N TYR A 287 25.12 -22.68 -0.23
CA TYR A 287 25.25 -21.64 0.79
C TYR A 287 25.41 -20.24 0.19
N LEU A 288 26.23 -20.09 -0.85
CA LEU A 288 26.43 -18.80 -1.53
C LEU A 288 25.12 -18.28 -2.12
N VAL A 289 24.41 -19.10 -2.90
CA VAL A 289 23.13 -18.72 -3.52
C VAL A 289 22.06 -18.46 -2.46
N ALA A 290 22.03 -19.25 -1.38
CA ALA A 290 21.09 -19.05 -0.29
C ALA A 290 21.34 -17.74 0.48
N ASN A 291 22.59 -17.35 0.67
CA ASN A 291 22.95 -16.09 1.31
C ASN A 291 22.48 -14.90 0.44
N GLU A 292 22.81 -14.91 -0.85
CA GLU A 292 22.40 -13.84 -1.78
C GLU A 292 20.87 -13.77 -1.91
N TRP A 293 20.16 -14.91 -1.87
CA TRP A 293 18.70 -14.93 -1.81
C TRP A 293 18.15 -14.29 -0.52
N ALA A 294 18.81 -14.50 0.61
CA ALA A 294 18.43 -13.86 1.88
C ALA A 294 18.65 -12.34 1.83
N GLU A 295 19.73 -11.87 1.22
CA GLU A 295 20.01 -10.44 1.05
C GLU A 295 18.94 -9.74 0.19
N LEU A 296 18.45 -10.39 -0.87
CA LEU A 296 17.36 -9.88 -1.70
C LEU A 296 16.06 -9.62 -0.93
N SER A 297 15.83 -10.30 0.19
CA SER A 297 14.61 -10.14 1.00
C SER A 297 14.39 -8.74 1.54
N CYS A 298 15.49 -7.99 1.77
CA CYS A 298 15.46 -6.65 2.33
C CYS A 298 15.57 -5.55 1.27
N VAL A 299 15.73 -5.91 -0.01
CA VAL A 299 15.82 -4.94 -1.09
C VAL A 299 14.45 -4.30 -1.31
N ARG A 300 14.41 -2.97 -1.31
CA ARG A 300 13.23 -2.16 -1.58
C ARG A 300 13.42 -1.31 -2.83
N ALA A 301 12.31 -1.07 -3.53
CA ALA A 301 12.32 -0.20 -4.71
C ALA A 301 12.44 1.29 -4.32
N THR A 302 12.03 1.66 -3.10
CA THR A 302 12.24 3.02 -2.57
C THR A 302 13.08 3.02 -1.29
N CYS A 303 13.78 4.13 -1.06
CA CYS A 303 14.56 4.36 0.15
C CYS A 303 13.80 5.31 1.08
N VAL A 304 13.36 4.80 2.23
CA VAL A 304 12.57 5.53 3.25
C VAL A 304 13.31 6.76 3.77
N SER A 305 14.62 6.67 3.99
CA SER A 305 15.42 7.81 4.45
C SER A 305 15.38 8.95 3.43
N LEU A 306 15.59 8.63 2.15
CA LEU A 306 15.58 9.62 1.07
C LEU A 306 14.17 10.22 0.90
N GLN A 307 13.14 9.38 0.93
CA GLN A 307 11.73 9.76 0.87
C GLN A 307 11.41 10.81 1.96
N LEU A 308 11.72 10.52 3.22
CA LEU A 308 11.47 11.42 4.34
C LEU A 308 12.29 12.71 4.25
N CYS A 309 13.57 12.63 3.87
CA CYS A 309 14.41 13.82 3.70
C CYS A 309 13.87 14.77 2.64
N ILE A 310 13.48 14.25 1.46
CA ILE A 310 12.94 15.07 0.37
C ILE A 310 11.58 15.65 0.78
N VAL A 311 10.70 14.85 1.40
CA VAL A 311 9.38 15.34 1.86
C VAL A 311 9.55 16.45 2.89
N LEU A 312 10.44 16.30 3.89
CA LEU A 312 10.73 17.35 4.87
C LEU A 312 11.34 18.59 4.20
N MET A 313 12.26 18.42 3.26
CA MET A 313 12.85 19.54 2.51
C MET A 313 11.76 20.33 1.76
N LEU A 314 10.86 19.66 1.05
CA LEU A 314 9.78 20.33 0.33
C LEU A 314 8.80 21.02 1.28
N LEU A 315 8.32 20.30 2.29
CA LEU A 315 7.25 20.79 3.17
C LEU A 315 7.74 21.86 4.15
N GLU A 316 8.90 21.67 4.78
CA GLU A 316 9.42 22.52 5.84
C GLU A 316 10.50 23.51 5.34
N ALA A 317 11.53 23.03 4.63
CA ALA A 317 12.63 23.91 4.20
C ALA A 317 12.23 24.89 3.09
N PHE A 318 11.40 24.45 2.13
CA PHE A 318 10.82 25.31 1.10
C PHE A 318 9.45 25.88 1.48
N ASP A 319 8.97 25.57 2.68
CA ASP A 319 7.73 26.09 3.25
C ASP A 319 6.50 25.82 2.37
N PHE A 320 6.49 24.68 1.64
CA PHE A 320 5.34 24.26 0.84
C PHE A 320 4.13 23.91 1.71
N MET A 321 4.31 23.75 3.03
CA MET A 321 3.19 23.69 3.96
C MET A 321 2.28 24.91 3.91
N ARG A 322 2.75 26.09 3.45
CA ARG A 322 1.87 27.25 3.20
C ARG A 322 0.76 26.96 2.19
N PHE A 323 0.92 25.96 1.32
CA PHE A 323 -0.16 25.51 0.45
C PHE A 323 -1.36 24.92 1.22
N SER A 324 -1.25 24.68 2.53
CA SER A 324 -2.38 24.26 3.36
C SER A 324 -3.22 25.43 3.90
N ILE A 325 -2.71 26.65 3.87
CA ILE A 325 -3.41 27.84 4.39
C ILE A 325 -4.64 28.14 3.53
N VAL A 326 -5.83 28.26 4.14
CA VAL A 326 -7.09 28.42 3.40
C VAL A 326 -7.24 29.80 2.74
N GLN A 327 -6.82 30.86 3.44
CA GLN A 327 -6.92 32.24 2.93
C GLN A 327 -5.54 32.92 2.94
N PRO A 328 -5.13 33.56 1.84
CA PRO A 328 -3.85 34.26 1.78
C PRO A 328 -3.79 35.39 2.81
N GLY A 329 -2.84 35.31 3.75
CA GLY A 329 -2.51 36.36 4.71
C GLY A 329 -3.28 36.38 6.03
N PHE A 330 -4.44 35.69 6.14
CA PHE A 330 -5.32 35.81 7.31
C PHE A 330 -6.03 34.52 7.74
N GLY A 331 -5.79 33.38 7.09
CA GLY A 331 -6.45 32.11 7.40
C GLY A 331 -5.54 31.07 8.04
N ASP A 332 -6.09 30.26 8.93
CA ASP A 332 -5.44 29.06 9.42
C ASP A 332 -5.64 27.89 8.44
N ALA A 333 -4.70 26.94 8.48
CA ALA A 333 -4.85 25.67 7.78
C ALA A 333 -5.80 24.75 8.58
N THR A 334 -6.66 24.02 7.87
CA THR A 334 -7.53 23.04 8.52
C THR A 334 -6.92 21.64 8.47
N LYS A 335 -7.52 20.67 9.18
CA LYS A 335 -7.01 19.28 9.16
C LYS A 335 -7.06 18.70 7.74
N LEU A 336 -8.09 19.04 6.98
CA LEU A 336 -8.25 18.61 5.59
C LEU A 336 -7.13 19.15 4.69
N THR A 337 -6.87 20.45 4.74
CA THR A 337 -5.89 21.08 3.84
C THR A 337 -4.46 20.68 4.20
N ARG A 338 -4.18 20.47 5.50
CA ARG A 338 -2.95 19.86 5.98
C ARG A 338 -2.78 18.44 5.44
N PHE A 339 -3.81 17.59 5.58
CA PHE A 339 -3.82 16.24 5.02
C PHE A 339 -3.52 16.26 3.51
N ALA A 340 -4.24 17.10 2.75
CA ALA A 340 -4.13 17.19 1.29
C ALA A 340 -2.72 17.51 0.81
N VAL A 341 -2.08 18.53 1.39
CA VAL A 341 -0.73 18.95 1.00
C VAL A 341 0.29 17.87 1.34
N VAL A 342 0.22 17.31 2.55
CA VAL A 342 1.19 16.31 2.99
C VAL A 342 1.09 15.03 2.17
N ILE A 343 -0.13 14.48 1.99
CA ILE A 343 -0.30 13.24 1.22
C ILE A 343 0.09 13.43 -0.25
N PHE A 344 -0.22 14.59 -0.84
CA PHE A 344 0.15 14.91 -2.21
C PHE A 344 1.66 14.87 -2.41
N PHE A 345 2.43 15.62 -1.62
CA PHE A 345 3.88 15.64 -1.76
C PHE A 345 4.52 14.30 -1.41
N TYR A 346 4.00 13.59 -0.40
CA TYR A 346 4.51 12.27 -0.06
C TYR A 346 4.36 11.28 -1.23
N LEU A 347 3.16 11.19 -1.83
CA LEU A 347 2.91 10.29 -2.95
C LEU A 347 3.67 10.70 -4.22
N VAL A 348 3.76 12.00 -4.51
CA VAL A 348 4.53 12.51 -5.67
C VAL A 348 6.01 12.18 -5.53
N VAL A 349 6.62 12.40 -4.37
CA VAL A 349 8.03 12.06 -4.14
C VAL A 349 8.25 10.55 -4.25
N GLY A 350 7.35 9.73 -3.67
CA GLY A 350 7.46 8.28 -3.74
C GLY A 350 7.35 7.75 -5.17
N PHE A 351 6.42 8.30 -5.95
CA PHE A 351 6.25 7.96 -7.37
C PHE A 351 7.47 8.36 -8.21
N LEU A 352 8.01 9.57 -7.99
CA LEU A 352 9.23 10.02 -8.67
C LEU A 352 10.44 9.17 -8.28
N GLN A 353 10.58 8.82 -7.00
CA GLN A 353 11.64 7.95 -6.52
C GLN A 353 11.57 6.57 -7.17
N TRP A 354 10.37 5.99 -7.27
CA TRP A 354 10.15 4.70 -7.94
C TRP A 354 10.48 4.75 -9.44
N ILE A 355 10.01 5.77 -10.17
CA ILE A 355 10.36 5.96 -11.59
C ILE A 355 11.88 6.09 -11.77
N LEU A 356 12.54 6.89 -10.94
CA LEU A 356 13.99 7.08 -11.00
C LEU A 356 14.74 5.78 -10.66
N GLY A 357 14.21 4.99 -9.73
CA GLY A 357 14.71 3.65 -9.40
C GLY A 357 14.76 2.75 -10.63
N ILE A 358 13.61 2.56 -11.28
CA ILE A 358 13.49 1.69 -12.46
C ILE A 358 14.24 2.27 -13.67
N ALA A 359 14.03 3.54 -13.99
CA ALA A 359 14.51 4.12 -15.25
C ALA A 359 16.02 4.41 -15.23
N VAL A 360 16.59 4.74 -14.06
CA VAL A 360 17.98 5.19 -13.93
C VAL A 360 18.80 4.21 -13.11
N VAL A 361 18.41 3.91 -11.87
CA VAL A 361 19.24 3.14 -10.93
C VAL A 361 19.41 1.70 -11.43
N GLU A 362 18.31 1.03 -11.77
CA GLU A 362 18.34 -0.36 -12.23
C GLU A 362 19.00 -0.51 -13.60
N ARG A 363 18.77 0.46 -14.49
CA ARG A 363 19.32 0.40 -15.84
C ARG A 363 20.80 0.77 -15.93
N MET A 364 21.28 1.64 -15.05
CA MET A 364 22.63 2.22 -15.17
C MET A 364 23.60 1.85 -14.04
N ILE A 365 23.11 1.44 -12.87
CA ILE A 365 23.93 1.29 -11.66
C ILE A 365 23.92 -0.16 -11.16
N THR A 366 22.75 -0.69 -10.81
CA THR A 366 22.64 -2.01 -10.16
C THR A 366 21.34 -2.71 -10.51
N ASP A 367 21.42 -3.93 -11.05
CA ASP A 367 20.28 -4.83 -11.25
C ASP A 367 20.42 -6.07 -10.34
N PRO A 368 19.94 -6.01 -9.08
CA PRO A 368 20.15 -7.09 -8.13
C PRO A 368 19.47 -8.40 -8.56
N PHE A 369 18.35 -8.33 -9.27
CA PHE A 369 17.59 -9.50 -9.68
C PHE A 369 18.24 -10.22 -10.86
N ARG A 370 18.70 -9.49 -11.90
CA ARG A 370 19.45 -10.12 -13.00
C ARG A 370 20.81 -10.65 -12.55
N ASN A 371 21.53 -9.91 -11.70
CA ASN A 371 22.79 -10.38 -11.12
C ASN A 371 22.60 -11.71 -10.36
N PHE A 372 21.46 -11.89 -9.69
CA PHE A 372 21.13 -13.14 -9.00
C PHE A 372 20.86 -14.30 -9.98
N ILE A 373 20.20 -14.06 -11.10
CA ILE A 373 20.00 -15.07 -12.16
C ILE A 373 21.36 -15.53 -12.72
N ASP A 374 22.26 -14.56 -12.98
CA ASP A 374 23.62 -14.84 -13.44
C ASP A 374 24.37 -15.69 -12.42
N LEU A 375 24.32 -15.32 -11.14
CA LEU A 375 24.92 -16.09 -10.05
C LEU A 375 24.40 -17.54 -10.02
N CYS A 376 23.09 -17.75 -10.17
CA CYS A 376 22.49 -19.08 -10.19
C CYS A 376 23.09 -19.94 -11.32
N SER A 377 23.24 -19.39 -12.52
CA SER A 377 23.82 -20.10 -13.67
C SER A 377 25.30 -20.44 -13.49
N VAL A 378 26.09 -19.52 -12.92
CA VAL A 378 27.51 -19.74 -12.65
C VAL A 378 27.71 -20.75 -11.52
N ALA A 379 26.86 -20.70 -10.49
CA ALA A 379 26.87 -21.61 -9.36
C ALA A 379 26.23 -22.98 -9.66
N ASN A 380 25.70 -23.18 -10.88
CA ASN A 380 25.03 -24.42 -11.29
C ASN A 380 23.87 -24.82 -10.35
N ILE A 381 23.12 -23.82 -9.86
CA ILE A 381 22.01 -24.00 -8.92
C ILE A 381 20.75 -23.37 -9.47
N SER A 382 19.65 -24.13 -9.47
CA SER A 382 18.32 -23.58 -9.73
C SER A 382 17.58 -23.28 -8.45
N VAL A 383 16.67 -22.33 -8.48
CA VAL A 383 15.89 -21.92 -7.32
C VAL A 383 14.42 -22.17 -7.60
N ILE A 384 13.74 -22.85 -6.69
CA ILE A 384 12.29 -22.95 -6.68
C ILE A 384 11.76 -22.25 -5.43
N ALA A 385 10.94 -21.22 -5.63
CA ALA A 385 10.35 -20.41 -4.56
C ALA A 385 8.83 -20.49 -4.62
N LEU A 386 8.24 -21.31 -3.75
CA LEU A 386 6.81 -21.53 -3.63
C LEU A 386 6.20 -20.45 -2.73
N THR A 387 5.53 -19.47 -3.35
CA THR A 387 4.74 -18.46 -2.62
C THR A 387 3.44 -19.04 -2.07
N HIS A 388 2.96 -20.11 -2.69
CA HIS A 388 1.82 -20.93 -2.31
C HIS A 388 2.17 -22.41 -2.52
N PRO A 389 1.44 -23.36 -1.89
CA PRO A 389 1.73 -24.79 -2.01
C PRO A 389 1.93 -25.33 -3.43
N LEU A 390 1.23 -24.79 -4.43
CA LEU A 390 1.29 -25.21 -5.83
C LEU A 390 1.71 -24.09 -6.79
N HIS A 391 2.07 -22.90 -6.29
CA HIS A 391 2.40 -21.78 -7.15
C HIS A 391 3.60 -21.01 -6.63
N GLY A 392 4.43 -20.56 -7.55
CA GLY A 392 5.64 -19.84 -7.22
C GLY A 392 6.44 -19.41 -8.43
N TYR A 393 7.75 -19.32 -8.22
CA TYR A 393 8.70 -18.95 -9.25
C TYR A 393 9.81 -19.99 -9.32
N TYR A 394 10.27 -20.25 -10.53
CA TYR A 394 11.41 -21.10 -10.82
C TYR A 394 12.47 -20.29 -11.57
N ILE A 395 13.70 -20.35 -11.09
CA ILE A 395 14.89 -19.78 -11.73
C ILE A 395 15.76 -20.95 -12.16
N HIS A 396 15.90 -21.11 -13.47
CA HIS A 396 16.78 -22.09 -14.07
C HIS A 396 18.22 -21.59 -14.03
N GLY A 397 19.05 -22.26 -13.26
CA GLY A 397 20.48 -21.95 -13.12
C GLY A 397 21.37 -23.16 -13.40
N ARG A 398 20.96 -24.07 -14.28
CA ARG A 398 21.86 -25.15 -14.73
C ARG A 398 22.95 -24.52 -15.61
N SER A 399 24.21 -24.75 -15.24
CA SER A 399 25.34 -24.22 -15.99
C SER A 399 25.43 -24.88 -17.36
N VAL A 400 25.67 -24.08 -18.40
CA VAL A 400 25.90 -24.55 -19.78
C VAL A 400 27.18 -25.41 -19.89
N HIS A 401 28.10 -25.25 -18.94
CA HIS A 401 29.35 -26.00 -18.87
C HIS A 401 29.22 -27.32 -18.08
N GLY A 402 28.08 -27.55 -17.43
CA GLY A 402 27.77 -28.79 -16.71
C GLY A 402 28.51 -29.00 -15.38
N ARG A 403 29.40 -28.06 -14.99
CA ARG A 403 30.09 -28.03 -13.69
C ARG A 403 30.33 -26.59 -13.25
N ALA A 404 30.30 -26.36 -11.94
CA ALA A 404 30.63 -25.05 -11.34
C ALA A 404 31.94 -25.07 -10.54
N ASP A 405 32.35 -26.23 -10.01
CA ASP A 405 33.59 -26.37 -9.23
C ASP A 405 34.83 -26.36 -10.13
N THR A 406 35.23 -25.15 -10.55
CA THR A 406 36.35 -24.93 -11.47
C THR A 406 37.36 -23.94 -10.90
N GLY A 407 38.62 -24.08 -11.32
CA GLY A 407 39.68 -23.13 -10.96
C GLY A 407 39.56 -21.81 -11.74
N MET A 408 40.22 -20.76 -11.26
CA MET A 408 40.15 -19.41 -11.87
C MET A 408 40.44 -19.39 -13.38
N ALA A 409 41.42 -20.17 -13.84
CA ALA A 409 41.78 -20.21 -15.27
C ALA A 409 40.68 -20.81 -16.14
N GLU A 410 40.03 -21.87 -15.65
CA GLU A 410 38.94 -22.53 -16.35
C GLU A 410 37.66 -21.69 -16.32
N MET A 411 37.36 -21.07 -15.18
CA MET A 411 36.24 -20.13 -15.08
C MET A 411 36.38 -18.97 -16.08
N ASN A 412 37.60 -18.45 -16.27
CA ASN A 412 37.84 -17.43 -17.29
C ASN A 412 37.64 -17.96 -18.72
N GLU A 413 38.00 -19.21 -18.98
CA GLU A 413 37.73 -19.85 -20.28
C GLU A 413 36.22 -20.00 -20.54
N PHE A 414 35.45 -20.36 -19.52
CA PHE A 414 33.98 -20.44 -19.59
C PHE A 414 33.37 -19.08 -19.93
N LEU A 415 33.76 -18.02 -19.22
CA LEU A 415 33.29 -16.66 -19.47
C LEU A 415 33.67 -16.15 -20.87
N GLN A 416 34.84 -16.55 -21.39
CA GLN A 416 35.25 -16.21 -22.75
C GLN A 416 34.40 -16.95 -23.79
N LYS A 417 34.18 -18.25 -23.63
CA LYS A 417 33.32 -19.03 -24.54
C LYS A 417 31.89 -18.52 -24.54
N GLU A 418 31.40 -18.03 -23.41
CA GLU A 418 30.08 -17.42 -23.31
C GLU A 418 30.02 -16.05 -24.00
N ARG A 419 31.03 -15.20 -23.79
CA ARG A 419 31.15 -13.91 -24.51
C ARG A 419 31.21 -14.11 -26.02
N ASP A 420 31.90 -15.15 -26.48
CA ASP A 420 32.11 -15.45 -27.89
C ASP A 420 30.95 -16.29 -28.50
N ASP A 421 29.87 -16.53 -27.74
CA ASP A 421 28.68 -17.31 -28.15
C ASP A 421 29.03 -18.74 -28.63
N LEU A 422 30.04 -19.35 -28.00
CA LEU A 422 30.53 -20.71 -28.27
C LEU A 422 29.91 -21.75 -27.31
N CYS A 423 28.81 -21.41 -26.63
CA CYS A 423 28.14 -22.22 -25.64
C CYS A 423 26.66 -22.44 -25.98
N GLY A 424 26.03 -23.41 -25.32
CA GLY A 424 24.58 -23.55 -25.38
C GLY A 424 23.86 -22.38 -24.68
N PHE A 425 22.56 -22.27 -24.90
CA PHE A 425 21.72 -21.29 -24.21
C PHE A 425 21.58 -21.62 -22.72
N ARG A 426 21.53 -20.60 -21.86
CA ARG A 426 21.34 -20.75 -20.40
C ARG A 426 19.91 -21.10 -19.97
N GLY A 427 18.92 -20.92 -20.84
CA GLY A 427 17.52 -21.10 -20.46
C GLY A 427 17.13 -22.57 -20.31
N LEU A 428 15.96 -22.79 -19.70
CA LEU A 428 15.39 -24.13 -19.50
C LEU A 428 15.07 -24.80 -20.86
N GLU A 429 14.64 -24.00 -21.84
CA GLU A 429 14.42 -24.46 -23.20
C GLU A 429 15.72 -24.40 -24.00
N ASN A 430 16.03 -25.47 -24.74
CA ASN A 430 17.26 -25.59 -25.54
C ASN A 430 17.49 -24.47 -26.56
N SER A 431 16.47 -23.67 -26.87
CA SER A 431 16.50 -22.58 -27.86
C SER A 431 16.36 -21.17 -27.26
N SER A 432 16.40 -21.02 -25.93
CA SER A 432 16.09 -19.75 -25.27
C SER A 432 17.10 -19.40 -24.18
N HIS A 433 17.40 -18.11 -24.01
CA HIS A 433 18.14 -17.60 -22.85
C HIS A 433 17.25 -17.40 -21.62
N LEU A 434 15.93 -17.54 -21.74
CA LEU A 434 15.02 -17.27 -20.63
C LEU A 434 15.20 -18.28 -19.50
N GLN A 435 15.54 -17.77 -18.32
CA GLN A 435 15.81 -18.57 -17.13
C GLN A 435 14.70 -18.50 -16.08
N THR A 436 13.81 -17.51 -16.12
CA THR A 436 12.78 -17.33 -15.10
C THR A 436 11.39 -17.74 -15.57
N PHE A 437 10.67 -18.40 -14.67
CA PHE A 437 9.34 -18.93 -14.93
C PHE A 437 8.44 -18.72 -13.72
N SER A 438 7.18 -18.37 -13.96
CA SER A 438 6.13 -18.51 -12.94
C SER A 438 5.54 -19.91 -13.06
N ILE A 439 5.53 -20.66 -11.96
CA ILE A 439 5.17 -22.08 -11.98
C ILE A 439 3.84 -22.32 -11.30
N ASN A 440 3.05 -23.21 -11.89
CA ASN A 440 1.88 -23.84 -11.30
C ASN A 440 2.10 -25.35 -11.32
N LEU A 441 2.08 -25.99 -10.16
CA LEU A 441 2.48 -27.38 -10.01
C LEU A 441 1.26 -28.29 -9.79
N PRO A 442 1.34 -29.57 -10.21
CA PRO A 442 0.24 -30.52 -10.03
C PRO A 442 0.08 -30.97 -8.57
N MET A 443 -1.11 -31.46 -8.22
CA MET A 443 -1.39 -31.92 -6.84
C MET A 443 -0.44 -33.05 -6.39
N ALA A 444 -0.02 -33.90 -7.33
CA ALA A 444 0.95 -34.95 -7.10
C ALA A 444 2.32 -34.42 -6.64
N PHE A 445 2.75 -33.26 -7.16
CA PHE A 445 3.97 -32.57 -6.71
C PHE A 445 3.88 -32.33 -5.20
N ARG A 446 2.79 -31.69 -4.74
CA ARG A 446 2.67 -31.29 -3.34
C ARG A 446 2.62 -32.51 -2.42
N SER A 447 1.92 -33.56 -2.81
CA SER A 447 1.88 -34.80 -2.02
C SER A 447 3.28 -35.38 -1.81
N ARG A 448 4.12 -35.43 -2.84
CA ARG A 448 5.50 -35.93 -2.75
C ARG A 448 6.41 -34.99 -1.96
N TYR A 449 6.27 -33.69 -2.19
CA TYR A 449 7.02 -32.67 -1.46
C TYR A 449 6.76 -32.74 0.05
N ASP A 450 5.48 -32.80 0.45
CA ASP A 450 5.08 -32.92 1.85
C ASP A 450 5.50 -34.26 2.47
N GLU A 451 5.47 -35.36 1.71
CA GLU A 451 5.97 -36.66 2.15
C GLU A 451 7.45 -36.58 2.55
N ILE A 452 8.30 -35.99 1.69
CA ILE A 452 9.73 -35.81 1.97
C ILE A 452 9.95 -34.86 3.15
N MET A 453 9.29 -33.69 3.15
CA MET A 453 9.45 -32.71 4.23
C MET A 453 8.91 -33.20 5.59
N SER A 454 7.89 -34.06 5.60
CA SER A 454 7.35 -34.64 6.84
C SER A 454 8.37 -35.48 7.60
N GLN A 455 9.33 -36.09 6.91
CA GLN A 455 10.40 -36.88 7.53
C GLN A 455 11.24 -36.02 8.49
N ILE A 456 11.42 -34.73 8.20
CA ILE A 456 12.17 -33.79 9.04
C ILE A 456 11.47 -33.57 10.38
N ARG A 457 10.14 -33.42 10.36
CA ARG A 457 9.34 -33.22 11.58
C ARG A 457 9.46 -34.43 12.53
N ASN A 458 9.53 -35.62 11.96
CA ASN A 458 9.66 -36.87 12.72
C ASN A 458 11.04 -37.01 13.39
N ILE A 459 12.10 -36.45 12.80
CA ILE A 459 13.46 -36.43 13.40
C ILE A 459 13.45 -35.69 14.74
N SER A 460 12.80 -34.52 14.81
CA SER A 460 12.71 -33.75 16.06
C SER A 460 12.04 -34.53 17.19
N PHE A 461 11.15 -35.46 16.88
CA PHE A 461 10.49 -36.33 17.86
C PHE A 461 11.39 -37.50 18.29
N GLN A 462 12.04 -38.17 17.35
CA GLN A 462 12.91 -39.32 17.62
C GLN A 462 14.21 -38.93 18.34
N VAL A 463 14.81 -37.78 18.00
CA VAL A 463 16.05 -37.29 18.63
C VAL A 463 15.85 -36.90 20.10
N ARG A 464 14.63 -36.56 20.53
CA ARG A 464 14.31 -36.30 21.95
C ARG A 464 14.32 -37.58 22.80
N MET A 465 14.24 -38.76 22.19
CA MET A 465 14.11 -40.06 22.89
C MET A 465 15.43 -40.83 23.01
N SER A 466 16.50 -40.45 22.28
CA SER A 466 17.76 -41.21 22.21
C SER A 466 18.95 -40.35 22.65
N GLY A 467 19.53 -40.65 23.81
CA GLY A 467 20.57 -39.88 24.51
C GLY A 467 22.02 -40.03 23.97
N SER A 468 22.25 -39.95 22.65
CA SER A 468 23.58 -40.08 22.03
C SER A 468 23.85 -38.97 21.01
N ASP A 469 25.13 -38.57 20.85
CA ASP A 469 25.71 -37.51 19.99
C ASP A 469 24.73 -36.85 19.00
N HIS A 470 23.91 -35.97 19.56
CA HIS A 470 22.63 -35.53 19.00
C HIS A 470 22.77 -34.64 17.76
N THR A 471 23.92 -34.00 17.55
CA THR A 471 24.12 -33.02 16.48
C THR A 471 24.55 -33.67 15.18
N THR A 472 25.55 -34.55 15.21
CA THR A 472 26.10 -35.20 14.01
C THR A 472 25.11 -36.14 13.35
N ALA A 473 24.39 -36.97 14.13
CA ALA A 473 23.38 -37.88 13.60
C ALA A 473 22.17 -37.12 13.00
N LYS A 474 21.80 -35.99 13.61
CA LYS A 474 20.75 -35.10 13.10
C LYS A 474 21.16 -34.46 11.77
N ILE A 475 22.39 -33.95 11.68
CA ILE A 475 22.92 -33.35 10.44
C ILE A 475 22.99 -34.38 9.31
N ALA A 476 23.48 -35.59 9.58
CA ALA A 476 23.52 -36.67 8.59
C ALA A 476 22.12 -37.02 8.04
N THR A 477 21.11 -37.03 8.91
CA THR A 477 19.73 -37.29 8.49
C THR A 477 19.14 -36.13 7.66
N ILE A 478 19.41 -34.88 8.05
CA ILE A 478 19.00 -33.69 7.27
C ILE A 478 19.65 -33.72 5.89
N ALA A 479 20.95 -34.03 5.80
CA ALA A 479 21.67 -34.15 4.54
C ALA A 479 21.05 -35.21 3.61
N ARG A 480 20.66 -36.38 4.15
CA ARG A 480 19.95 -37.42 3.38
C ARG A 480 18.61 -36.93 2.84
N ILE A 481 17.85 -36.17 3.63
CA ILE A 481 16.56 -35.62 3.19
C ILE A 481 16.75 -34.55 2.13
N HIS A 482 17.75 -33.68 2.30
CA HIS A 482 18.12 -32.70 1.29
C HIS A 482 18.50 -33.37 -0.03
N GLU A 483 19.31 -34.43 0.00
CA GLU A 483 19.66 -35.20 -1.20
C GLU A 483 18.43 -35.84 -1.87
N GLN A 484 17.52 -36.41 -1.07
CA GLN A 484 16.26 -36.98 -1.56
C GLN A 484 15.37 -35.91 -2.23
N MET A 485 15.27 -34.72 -1.63
CA MET A 485 14.51 -33.60 -2.18
C MET A 485 15.17 -33.08 -3.48
N ASN A 486 16.48 -32.88 -3.47
CA ASN A 486 17.22 -32.43 -4.65
C ASN A 486 17.08 -33.41 -5.83
N LYS A 487 17.14 -34.73 -5.56
CA LYS A 487 16.91 -35.76 -6.57
C LYS A 487 15.48 -35.67 -7.15
N PHE A 488 14.46 -35.59 -6.30
CA PHE A 488 13.07 -35.45 -6.73
C PHE A 488 12.86 -34.22 -7.63
N LEU A 489 13.41 -33.06 -7.24
CA LEU A 489 13.24 -31.83 -8.01
C LEU A 489 14.00 -31.85 -9.34
N ARG A 490 15.20 -32.45 -9.39
CA ARG A 490 15.93 -32.66 -10.66
C ARG A 490 15.14 -33.55 -11.61
N GLU A 491 14.62 -34.67 -11.12
CA GLU A 491 13.81 -35.61 -11.91
C GLU A 491 12.51 -34.97 -12.40
N MET A 492 11.89 -34.08 -11.61
CA MET A 492 10.72 -33.31 -12.03
C MET A 492 11.07 -32.34 -13.17
N VAL A 493 12.14 -31.54 -13.03
CA VAL A 493 12.55 -30.58 -14.06
C VAL A 493 12.97 -31.28 -15.36
N GLU A 494 13.60 -32.47 -15.26
CA GLU A 494 14.01 -33.28 -16.42
C GLU A 494 12.87 -34.13 -17.03
N HIS A 495 11.60 -33.89 -16.67
CA HIS A 495 10.43 -34.63 -17.15
C HIS A 495 10.52 -36.16 -16.94
N SER A 496 11.27 -36.59 -15.91
CA SER A 496 11.50 -38.03 -15.63
C SER A 496 10.35 -38.67 -14.86
N ILE A 497 9.49 -37.88 -14.22
CA ILE A 497 8.34 -38.34 -13.42
C ILE A 497 7.05 -37.91 -14.10
N THR A 498 6.33 -38.84 -14.73
CA THR A 498 5.09 -38.56 -15.49
C THR A 498 3.96 -37.97 -14.64
N ASP A 499 3.90 -38.33 -13.35
CA ASP A 499 2.84 -37.85 -12.44
C ASP A 499 3.02 -36.38 -12.03
N VAL A 500 4.22 -35.82 -12.24
CA VAL A 500 4.61 -34.47 -11.81
C VAL A 500 5.05 -33.63 -13.01
N ASP A 501 4.58 -34.01 -14.19
CA ASP A 501 4.98 -33.40 -15.45
C ASP A 501 4.41 -31.98 -15.62
N TYR A 502 5.04 -31.19 -16.48
CA TYR A 502 4.67 -29.80 -16.74
C TYR A 502 4.83 -29.39 -18.21
N VAL A 503 4.15 -28.31 -18.60
CA VAL A 503 4.25 -27.73 -19.94
C VAL A 503 4.73 -26.28 -19.85
N ILE A 504 5.68 -25.91 -20.71
CA ILE A 504 6.16 -24.52 -20.83
C ILE A 504 5.26 -23.76 -21.80
N ARG A 505 4.64 -22.67 -21.33
CA ARG A 505 3.74 -21.84 -22.15
C ARG A 505 3.87 -20.35 -21.84
N ASP A 506 3.30 -19.53 -22.69
CA ASP A 506 3.21 -18.09 -22.43
C ASP A 506 1.95 -17.75 -21.64
N ARG A 507 2.02 -16.67 -20.86
CA ARG A 507 0.87 -16.13 -20.14
C ARG A 507 -0.06 -15.44 -21.12
N SER A 508 -1.34 -15.78 -21.11
CA SER A 508 -2.32 -15.06 -21.92
C SER A 508 -2.51 -13.63 -21.39
N PHE A 509 -2.91 -12.70 -22.26
CA PHE A 509 -3.20 -11.32 -21.86
C PHE A 509 -4.21 -11.26 -20.70
N VAL A 510 -5.25 -12.12 -20.71
CA VAL A 510 -6.26 -12.17 -19.65
C VAL A 510 -5.67 -12.65 -18.33
N GLU A 511 -4.82 -13.69 -18.35
CA GLU A 511 -4.12 -14.19 -17.16
C GLU A 511 -3.13 -13.17 -16.61
N ALA A 512 -2.44 -12.43 -17.48
CA ALA A 512 -1.50 -11.37 -17.10
C ALA A 512 -2.23 -10.17 -16.48
N LEU A 513 -3.34 -9.75 -17.10
CA LEU A 513 -4.13 -8.60 -16.64
C LEU A 513 -4.83 -8.85 -15.29
N LEU A 514 -5.33 -10.06 -15.07
CA LEU A 514 -6.11 -10.41 -13.87
C LEU A 514 -5.29 -11.07 -12.76
N ASP A 515 -4.02 -11.40 -13.03
CA ASP A 515 -3.18 -12.26 -12.19
C ASP A 515 -3.88 -13.57 -11.77
N ILE A 516 -4.50 -14.27 -12.73
CA ILE A 516 -5.18 -15.55 -12.49
C ILE A 516 -4.64 -16.66 -13.38
N GLU A 517 -4.87 -17.90 -12.95
CA GLU A 517 -4.63 -19.11 -13.73
C GLU A 517 -5.94 -19.58 -14.38
N LEU A 518 -6.01 -19.56 -15.71
CA LEU A 518 -7.18 -20.06 -16.44
C LEU A 518 -7.10 -21.57 -16.71
N THR A 519 -5.89 -22.09 -16.89
CA THR A 519 -5.64 -23.52 -17.14
C THR A 519 -5.80 -24.35 -15.88
N ASP A 520 -6.33 -25.57 -16.01
CA ASP A 520 -6.38 -26.53 -14.90
C ASP A 520 -5.05 -27.27 -14.79
N THR A 521 -4.31 -26.98 -13.71
CA THR A 521 -3.00 -27.57 -13.45
C THR A 521 -3.06 -28.72 -12.45
N SER A 522 -4.25 -29.29 -12.18
CA SER A 522 -4.41 -30.36 -11.19
C SER A 522 -3.59 -31.61 -11.51
N HIS A 523 -3.47 -31.95 -12.81
CA HIS A 523 -2.78 -33.15 -13.31
C HIS A 523 -1.42 -32.83 -13.94
N THR A 524 -1.33 -31.79 -14.76
CA THR A 524 -0.10 -31.35 -15.42
C THR A 524 0.20 -29.91 -15.01
N GLY A 525 1.42 -29.64 -14.57
CA GLY A 525 1.85 -28.29 -14.21
C GLY A 525 2.04 -27.39 -15.42
N ASP A 526 2.15 -26.09 -15.17
CA ASP A 526 2.46 -25.08 -16.17
C ASP A 526 3.66 -24.24 -15.72
N PHE A 527 4.64 -24.07 -16.61
CA PHE A 527 5.75 -23.14 -16.46
C PHE A 527 5.52 -21.97 -17.41
N LEU A 528 5.09 -20.85 -16.84
CA LEU A 528 4.82 -19.61 -17.57
C LEU A 528 6.11 -18.84 -17.80
N ARG A 529 6.43 -18.55 -19.06
CA ARG A 529 7.57 -17.71 -19.42
C ARG A 529 7.42 -16.31 -18.81
N ASP A 530 8.43 -15.86 -18.08
CA ASP A 530 8.49 -14.50 -17.53
C ASP A 530 9.38 -13.61 -18.39
N SER A 531 8.79 -12.94 -19.38
CA SER A 531 9.51 -12.05 -20.29
C SER A 531 10.17 -10.85 -19.61
N SER A 532 9.81 -10.53 -18.37
CA SER A 532 10.42 -9.43 -17.62
C SER A 532 11.73 -9.81 -16.94
N GLU A 533 11.97 -11.12 -16.76
CA GLU A 533 13.05 -11.72 -15.95
C GLU A 533 13.01 -11.40 -14.45
N VAL A 534 12.16 -10.47 -14.02
CA VAL A 534 12.13 -9.94 -12.65
C VAL A 534 10.81 -10.30 -11.95
N GLY A 535 9.98 -11.19 -12.52
CA GLY A 535 8.70 -11.60 -11.95
C GLY A 535 8.83 -12.24 -10.56
N PHE A 536 9.95 -12.93 -10.30
CA PHE A 536 10.25 -13.51 -8.98
C PHE A 536 10.54 -12.47 -7.90
N SER A 537 10.69 -11.18 -8.24
CA SER A 537 10.81 -10.10 -7.26
C SER A 537 9.60 -9.99 -6.31
N ASN A 538 8.46 -10.56 -6.71
CA ASN A 538 7.25 -10.73 -5.88
C ASN A 538 7.45 -11.65 -4.66
N CYS A 539 8.55 -12.41 -4.60
CA CYS A 539 9.00 -13.17 -3.44
C CYS A 539 9.59 -12.28 -2.33
N PHE A 540 9.83 -11.00 -2.60
CA PHE A 540 10.54 -10.09 -1.68
C PHE A 540 9.77 -8.78 -1.46
N LEU A 541 10.33 -7.92 -0.62
CA LEU A 541 9.78 -6.59 -0.32
C LEU A 541 9.69 -5.72 -1.58
N TYR A 542 10.66 -5.84 -2.49
CA TYR A 542 10.71 -5.10 -3.75
C TYR A 542 9.41 -5.23 -4.57
N GLY A 543 8.93 -6.46 -4.83
CA GLY A 543 7.68 -6.67 -5.57
C GLY A 543 6.41 -6.28 -4.80
N ARG A 544 6.54 -5.93 -3.51
CA ARG A 544 5.45 -5.61 -2.58
C ARG A 544 5.54 -4.18 -2.04
N GLU A 545 6.30 -3.33 -2.71
CA GLU A 545 6.65 -1.97 -2.29
C GLU A 545 5.43 -1.10 -1.93
N TRP A 546 4.33 -1.24 -2.68
CA TRP A 546 3.12 -0.45 -2.45
C TRP A 546 2.52 -0.63 -1.04
N ALA A 547 2.58 -1.84 -0.48
CA ALA A 547 2.08 -2.11 0.86
C ALA A 547 2.86 -1.31 1.92
N HIS A 548 4.18 -1.20 1.75
CA HIS A 548 5.04 -0.41 2.62
C HIS A 548 4.83 1.09 2.41
N LEU A 549 4.95 1.56 1.17
CA LEU A 549 4.86 2.99 0.85
C LEU A 549 3.52 3.59 1.26
N SER A 550 2.41 2.90 1.00
CA SER A 550 1.07 3.39 1.34
C SER A 550 0.80 3.39 2.86
N PHE A 551 1.34 2.42 3.60
CA PHE A 551 1.31 2.43 5.07
C PHE A 551 2.16 3.56 5.64
N GLU A 552 3.39 3.73 5.17
CA GLU A 552 4.33 4.77 5.62
C GLU A 552 3.77 6.17 5.36
N ALA A 553 3.13 6.39 4.20
CA ALA A 553 2.45 7.64 3.86
C ALA A 553 1.33 7.97 4.86
N MET A 554 0.47 6.99 5.15
CA MET A 554 -0.63 7.18 6.11
C MET A 554 -0.13 7.38 7.54
N LEU A 555 0.92 6.66 7.94
CA LEU A 555 1.54 6.81 9.26
C LEU A 555 2.16 8.20 9.41
N PHE A 556 2.83 8.70 8.37
CA PHE A 556 3.40 10.05 8.33
C PHE A 556 2.31 11.10 8.53
N VAL A 557 1.24 11.01 7.74
CA VAL A 557 0.16 11.98 7.77
C VAL A 557 -0.60 11.95 9.10
N VAL A 558 -0.96 10.78 9.61
CA VAL A 558 -1.67 10.66 10.89
C VAL A 558 -0.80 11.17 12.03
N SER A 559 0.49 10.81 12.06
CA SER A 559 1.42 11.29 13.08
C SER A 559 1.57 12.81 13.03
N TYR A 560 1.68 13.39 11.83
CA TYR A 560 1.71 14.84 11.66
C TYR A 560 0.42 15.50 12.16
N LEU A 561 -0.76 14.99 11.80
CA LEU A 561 -2.04 15.56 12.22
C LEU A 561 -2.30 15.44 13.73
N LEU A 562 -1.67 14.47 14.41
CA LEU A 562 -1.78 14.28 15.86
C LEU A 562 -0.80 15.16 16.64
N PHE A 563 0.45 15.28 16.17
CA PHE A 563 1.52 15.95 16.93
C PHE A 563 1.87 17.36 16.41
N ASP A 564 1.30 17.76 15.28
CA ASP A 564 1.56 19.03 14.57
C ASP A 564 3.05 19.31 14.31
N SER A 565 3.84 18.25 14.10
CA SER A 565 5.27 18.32 13.85
C SER A 565 5.65 17.35 12.73
N LEU A 566 6.14 17.89 11.61
CA LEU A 566 6.59 17.10 10.46
C LEU A 566 7.86 16.31 10.79
N THR A 567 8.80 16.91 11.52
CA THR A 567 10.05 16.24 11.94
C THR A 567 9.78 15.06 12.87
N LEU A 568 8.88 15.22 13.84
CA LEU A 568 8.48 14.12 14.72
C LEU A 568 7.76 13.01 13.93
N ALA A 569 6.87 13.37 13.01
CA ALA A 569 6.20 12.40 12.14
C ALA A 569 7.20 11.61 11.28
N ALA A 570 8.22 12.27 10.72
CA ALA A 570 9.30 11.62 9.98
C ALA A 570 10.09 10.64 10.87
N ALA A 571 10.45 11.06 12.08
CA ALA A 571 11.17 10.22 13.03
C ALA A 571 10.36 8.95 13.39
N ILE A 572 9.06 9.09 13.63
CA ILE A 572 8.16 7.97 13.91
C ILE A 572 8.14 6.99 12.73
N VAL A 573 7.94 7.49 11.50
CA VAL A 573 7.90 6.63 10.30
C VAL A 573 9.23 5.93 10.08
N PHE A 574 10.35 6.64 10.23
CA PHE A 574 11.68 6.04 10.10
C PHE A 574 11.89 4.90 11.11
N CYS A 575 11.58 5.13 12.39
CA CYS A 575 11.72 4.12 13.43
C CYS A 575 10.80 2.91 13.19
N VAL A 576 9.51 3.15 12.89
CA VAL A 576 8.55 2.07 12.64
C VAL A 576 8.93 1.26 11.40
N SER A 577 9.29 1.92 10.30
CA SER A 577 9.71 1.23 9.07
C SER A 577 10.96 0.38 9.29
N ARG A 578 11.96 0.89 10.03
CA ARG A 578 13.17 0.13 10.40
C ARG A 578 12.84 -1.08 11.24
N ILE A 579 12.01 -0.93 12.28
CA ILE A 579 11.58 -2.06 13.13
C ILE A 579 10.88 -3.13 12.30
N ILE A 580 9.96 -2.74 11.39
CA ILE A 580 9.25 -3.68 10.52
C ILE A 580 10.24 -4.41 9.61
N SER A 581 11.21 -3.71 9.01
CA SER A 581 12.23 -4.30 8.14
C SER A 581 13.09 -5.33 8.87
N GLU A 582 13.57 -5.00 10.08
CA GLU A 582 14.40 -5.90 10.89
C GLU A 582 13.62 -7.15 11.31
N ILE A 583 12.38 -6.99 11.81
CA ILE A 583 11.52 -8.12 12.17
C ILE A 583 11.26 -8.99 10.95
N THR A 584 11.00 -8.38 9.78
CA THR A 584 10.73 -9.10 8.55
C THR A 584 11.94 -9.92 8.11
N SER A 585 13.14 -9.32 8.11
CA SER A 585 14.39 -10.01 7.80
C SER A 585 14.62 -11.22 8.71
N LEU A 586 14.51 -11.01 10.04
CA LEU A 586 14.68 -12.08 11.01
C LEU A 586 13.69 -13.22 10.81
N LEU A 587 12.41 -12.91 10.58
CA LEU A 587 11.39 -13.94 10.35
C LEU A 587 11.62 -14.68 9.03
N PHE A 588 12.02 -13.96 7.98
CA PHE A 588 12.32 -14.51 6.67
C PHE A 588 13.49 -15.48 6.72
N ILE A 589 14.64 -15.07 7.27
CA ILE A 589 15.84 -15.91 7.40
C ILE A 589 15.52 -17.16 8.21
N ASN A 590 14.82 -17.01 9.35
CA ASN A 590 14.44 -18.13 10.19
C ASN A 590 13.51 -19.14 9.47
N HIS A 591 12.63 -18.67 8.59
CA HIS A 591 11.80 -19.54 7.77
C HIS A 591 12.60 -20.19 6.64
N LEU A 592 13.44 -19.41 5.95
CA LEU A 592 14.30 -19.86 4.86
C LEU A 592 15.21 -21.01 5.29
N VAL A 593 15.88 -20.91 6.44
CA VAL A 593 16.70 -22.00 7.02
C VAL A 593 15.90 -23.30 7.15
N LYS A 594 14.66 -23.21 7.64
CA LYS A 594 13.81 -24.39 7.87
C LYS A 594 13.28 -24.99 6.57
N GLY A 595 12.93 -24.15 5.60
CA GLY A 595 12.36 -24.57 4.31
C GLY A 595 13.40 -25.09 3.33
N SER A 596 14.57 -24.47 3.27
CA SER A 596 15.64 -24.79 2.31
C SER A 596 16.59 -25.88 2.79
N LEU A 597 16.52 -26.28 4.06
CA LEU A 597 17.42 -27.24 4.71
C LEU A 597 18.89 -26.79 4.76
N VAL A 598 19.11 -25.49 4.64
CA VAL A 598 20.40 -24.81 4.74
C VAL A 598 20.70 -24.51 6.22
N ASP A 599 21.95 -24.65 6.65
CA ASP A 599 22.36 -24.31 8.02
C ASP A 599 22.37 -22.79 8.24
N HIS A 600 21.72 -22.33 9.32
CA HIS A 600 21.61 -20.93 9.72
C HIS A 600 22.97 -20.22 9.80
N ARG A 601 24.06 -20.92 10.10
CA ARG A 601 25.39 -20.29 10.25
C ARG A 601 25.93 -19.67 8.97
N PHE A 602 25.37 -20.03 7.81
CA PHE A 602 25.80 -19.55 6.50
C PHE A 602 24.90 -18.46 5.91
N LEU A 603 23.81 -18.08 6.61
CA LEU A 603 22.97 -16.96 6.22
C LEU A 603 23.31 -15.78 7.13
N ILE A 604 23.71 -14.67 6.52
CA ILE A 604 24.15 -13.45 7.21
C ILE A 604 23.04 -12.41 7.22
#